data_AF-A0AA38INQ4-F1
#
_entry.id   AF-A0AA38INQ4-F1
#
_cell.length_a   1.000
_cell.length_b   1.000
_cell.length_c   1.000
_cell.angle_alpha   90.00
_cell.angle_beta   90.00
_cell.angle_gamma   90.00
#
_symmetry.space_group_name_H-M   'P 1'
#
loop_
_entity.id
_entity.type
_entity.pdbx_description
1 polymer ?
#
loop_
_entity_poly.entity_id
_entity_poly.type
_entity_poly.pdbx_seq_one_letter_code
_entity_poly.pdbx_strand_id
1 'polypeptide(L)'
;MAPEMMETTVYISSPMDFKTRFKNWWKRLRLKAALQHIGLLITLMAYTVAGGLIFRRFEYPAEISRINYFNTTLLSKRENFIQQIVNNSDIRNLDFFISSELENYEKILQDAFTAGIPLFPREQLVKWTTLKAVFFSSTVLTTIGYGNIVPETTEGRAFCIVFALVGIPLTLTVIADWGRLFASTVSTLVKHTPPLPKKFRNAMVARRTSSYALSAVCFLFVYLAAGAGLFVIWEDDWTFFEGFYFCFITMTTIGFGDLVPKKPTYMLLCTLYILVGLALTSTIIELVRRQYAQSWRQLQALRGPLAENLRRLADNAPGLDVMAFQQDLMKVLTVVTMPRRSAFSKKEKKLKQKEWEDAIEAVIRDITVGTAAAEQKPPMVQIVIYESSV
;
A
#
# COMPACT_ATOMS: atom_id res chain seq x y z
N MET A 1 6.63 -19.82 79.03
CA MET A 1 6.92 -18.81 78.00
C MET A 1 6.63 -19.47 76.66
N ALA A 2 5.42 -19.29 76.13
CA ALA A 2 5.00 -19.84 74.84
C ALA A 2 5.15 -18.74 73.77
N PRO A 3 5.54 -19.06 72.52
CA PRO A 3 5.70 -18.05 71.49
C PRO A 3 4.34 -17.63 70.91
N GLU A 4 4.08 -16.32 70.89
CA GLU A 4 2.96 -15.73 70.14
C GLU A 4 3.18 -15.94 68.63
N MET A 5 2.28 -16.67 67.99
CA MET A 5 2.23 -16.75 66.53
C MET A 5 1.61 -15.48 65.97
N MET A 6 2.42 -14.66 65.30
CA MET A 6 1.99 -13.47 64.60
C MET A 6 1.43 -13.87 63.22
N GLU A 7 0.12 -14.08 63.12
CA GLU A 7 -0.55 -14.34 61.84
C GLU A 7 -0.47 -13.10 60.94
N THR A 8 0.35 -13.17 59.89
CA THR A 8 0.42 -12.12 58.88
C THR A 8 -0.69 -12.37 57.84
N THR A 9 -1.84 -11.72 58.01
CA THR A 9 -2.93 -11.78 57.04
C THR A 9 -2.56 -10.97 55.79
N VAL A 10 -2.19 -11.66 54.72
CA VAL A 10 -1.94 -11.06 53.40
C VAL A 10 -3.28 -10.81 52.71
N TYR A 11 -3.70 -9.55 52.61
CA TYR A 11 -4.85 -9.16 51.80
C TYR A 11 -4.53 -9.31 50.31
N ILE A 12 -4.97 -10.42 49.72
CA ILE A 12 -4.99 -10.59 48.26
C ILE A 12 -6.10 -9.67 47.74
N SER A 13 -5.72 -8.54 47.14
CA SER A 13 -6.66 -7.65 46.47
C SER A 13 -7.43 -8.42 45.40
N SER A 14 -8.75 -8.48 45.54
CA SER A 14 -9.68 -9.10 44.58
C SER A 14 -9.36 -8.66 43.14
N PRO A 15 -9.41 -9.57 42.14
CA PRO A 15 -9.21 -9.21 40.74
C PRO A 15 -10.29 -8.19 40.34
N MET A 16 -9.89 -6.92 40.20
CA MET A 16 -10.78 -5.86 39.74
C MET A 16 -11.45 -6.27 38.42
N ASP A 17 -12.78 -6.33 38.46
CA ASP A 17 -13.68 -6.69 37.37
C ASP A 17 -13.37 -5.91 36.08
N PHE A 18 -13.47 -6.60 34.93
CA PHE A 18 -13.13 -6.09 33.60
C PHE A 18 -13.88 -4.78 33.28
N LYS A 19 -15.15 -4.68 33.71
CA LYS A 19 -15.96 -3.47 33.59
C LYS A 19 -15.34 -2.25 34.28
N THR A 20 -14.73 -2.44 35.45
CA THR A 20 -14.11 -1.37 36.24
C THR A 20 -12.78 -0.93 35.61
N ARG A 21 -12.02 -1.87 35.04
CA ARG A 21 -10.81 -1.55 34.25
C ARG A 21 -11.18 -0.80 32.98
N PHE A 22 -12.23 -1.22 32.26
CA PHE A 22 -12.75 -0.54 31.07
C PHE A 22 -13.25 0.88 31.41
N LYS A 23 -14.03 1.04 32.48
CA LYS A 23 -14.52 2.35 32.95
C LYS A 23 -13.40 3.31 33.36
N ASN A 24 -12.38 2.80 34.05
CA ASN A 24 -11.22 3.60 34.45
C ASN A 24 -10.22 3.84 33.31
N TRP A 25 -10.22 2.98 32.29
CA TRP A 25 -9.51 3.19 31.02
C TRP A 25 -10.21 4.26 30.17
N TRP A 26 -11.55 4.19 30.07
CA TRP A 26 -12.40 5.17 29.40
C TRP A 26 -12.32 6.56 30.04
N LYS A 27 -12.30 6.64 31.38
CA LYS A 27 -12.06 7.90 32.11
C LYS A 27 -10.62 8.45 31.96
N ARG A 28 -9.64 7.58 31.67
CA ARG A 28 -8.23 7.96 31.44
C ARG A 28 -7.94 8.31 29.97
N LEU A 29 -8.76 7.86 29.02
CA LEU A 29 -8.83 8.46 27.70
C LEU A 29 -9.22 9.92 27.89
N ARG A 30 -8.27 10.84 27.68
CA ARG A 30 -8.51 12.29 27.80
C ARG A 30 -9.61 12.68 26.82
N LEU A 31 -10.85 12.72 27.30
CA LEU A 31 -12.05 12.98 26.49
C LEU A 31 -11.87 14.23 25.62
N LYS A 32 -11.21 15.26 26.15
CA LYS A 32 -10.86 16.50 25.42
C LYS A 32 -9.92 16.29 24.23
N ALA A 33 -8.93 15.41 24.34
CA ALA A 33 -8.00 15.10 23.24
C ALA A 33 -8.70 14.26 22.16
N ALA A 34 -9.45 13.23 22.56
CA ALA A 34 -10.27 12.45 21.63
C ALA A 34 -11.33 13.31 20.91
N LEU A 35 -11.92 14.29 21.61
CA LEU A 35 -12.90 15.23 21.02
C LEU A 35 -12.31 16.05 19.88
N GLN A 36 -11.05 16.50 20.00
CA GLN A 36 -10.40 17.29 18.96
C GLN A 36 -10.18 16.45 17.68
N HIS A 37 -9.74 15.20 17.84
CA HIS A 37 -9.55 14.26 16.73
C HIS A 37 -10.86 13.90 16.02
N ILE A 38 -11.94 13.74 16.79
CA ILE A 38 -13.29 13.46 16.27
C ILE A 38 -13.87 14.71 15.58
N GLY A 39 -13.65 15.90 16.13
CA GLY A 39 -14.12 17.17 15.54
C GLY A 39 -13.52 17.44 14.16
N LEU A 40 -12.23 17.12 13.97
CA LEU A 40 -11.56 17.24 12.67
C LEU A 40 -12.16 16.27 11.64
N LEU A 41 -12.48 15.03 12.05
CA LEU A 41 -13.17 14.06 11.18
C LEU A 41 -14.58 14.53 10.81
N ILE A 42 -15.36 15.03 11.76
CA ILE A 42 -16.71 15.55 11.52
C ILE A 42 -16.65 16.71 10.53
N THR A 43 -15.67 17.60 10.68
CA THR A 43 -15.45 18.73 9.76
C THR A 43 -15.16 18.23 8.34
N LEU A 44 -14.29 17.22 8.20
CA LEU A 44 -14.02 16.59 6.91
C LEU A 44 -15.28 15.95 6.30
N MET A 45 -16.08 15.24 7.10
CA MET A 45 -17.34 14.65 6.64
C MET A 45 -18.38 15.70 6.22
N ALA A 46 -18.47 16.83 6.93
CA ALA A 46 -19.33 17.93 6.54
C ALA A 46 -18.86 18.54 5.20
N TYR A 47 -17.54 18.69 5.04
CA TYR A 47 -16.93 19.19 3.81
C TYR A 47 -17.17 18.26 2.60
N THR A 48 -17.08 16.93 2.77
CA THR A 48 -17.42 15.97 1.69
C THR A 48 -18.90 15.99 1.34
N VAL A 49 -19.79 16.10 2.34
CA VAL A 49 -21.23 16.21 2.08
C VAL A 49 -21.54 17.48 1.31
N ALA A 50 -20.99 18.63 1.73
CA ALA A 50 -21.16 19.91 1.03
C ALA A 50 -20.63 19.84 -0.41
N GLY A 51 -19.43 19.29 -0.61
CA GLY A 51 -18.85 19.08 -1.94
C GLY A 51 -19.73 18.21 -2.84
N GLY A 52 -20.21 17.07 -2.33
CA GLY A 52 -21.10 16.17 -3.06
C GLY A 52 -22.43 16.82 -3.48
N LEU A 53 -23.01 17.67 -2.63
CA LEU A 53 -24.22 18.43 -2.96
C LEU A 53 -23.98 19.44 -4.09
N ILE A 54 -22.83 20.12 -4.08
CA ILE A 54 -22.44 21.07 -5.13
C ILE A 54 -22.17 20.34 -6.45
N PHE A 55 -21.42 19.22 -6.42
CA PHE A 55 -21.19 18.40 -7.62
C PHE A 55 -22.50 17.93 -8.24
N ARG A 56 -23.43 17.43 -7.41
CA ARG A 56 -24.76 17.05 -7.89
C ARG A 56 -25.47 18.23 -8.54
N ARG A 57 -25.35 19.44 -8.00
CA ARG A 57 -26.03 20.62 -8.56
C ARG A 57 -25.56 20.94 -9.98
N PHE A 58 -24.25 20.82 -10.25
CA PHE A 58 -23.69 21.08 -11.58
C PHE A 58 -23.90 19.92 -12.56
N GLU A 59 -23.67 18.69 -12.12
CA GLU A 59 -23.57 17.54 -13.04
C GLU A 59 -24.91 16.82 -13.28
N TYR A 60 -25.79 16.74 -12.27
CA TYR A 60 -27.08 16.04 -12.40
C TYR A 60 -27.97 16.57 -13.54
N PRO A 61 -28.22 17.89 -13.68
CA PRO A 61 -29.08 18.37 -14.76
C PRO A 61 -28.48 18.08 -16.15
N ALA A 62 -27.16 18.26 -16.31
CA ALA A 62 -26.46 17.99 -17.56
C ALA A 62 -26.49 16.49 -17.92
N GLU A 63 -26.33 15.60 -16.92
CA GLU A 63 -26.43 14.15 -17.09
C GLU A 63 -27.81 13.76 -17.61
N ILE A 64 -28.88 14.25 -16.99
CA ILE A 64 -30.25 13.93 -17.38
C ILE A 64 -30.56 14.44 -18.79
N SER A 65 -30.17 15.67 -19.13
CA SER A 65 -30.34 16.22 -20.48
C SER A 65 -29.63 15.37 -21.54
N ARG A 66 -28.41 14.91 -21.24
CA ARG A 66 -27.65 14.05 -22.15
C ARG A 66 -28.28 12.66 -22.31
N ILE A 67 -28.70 12.03 -21.21
CA ILE A 67 -29.39 10.73 -21.27
C ILE A 67 -30.65 10.84 -22.13
N ASN A 68 -31.45 11.89 -21.94
CA ASN A 68 -32.67 12.11 -22.73
C ASN A 68 -32.35 12.38 -24.21
N TYR A 69 -31.32 13.15 -24.51
CA TYR A 69 -30.87 13.43 -25.88
C TYR A 69 -30.48 12.13 -26.62
N PHE A 70 -29.66 11.29 -26.02
CA PHE A 70 -29.25 10.04 -26.67
C PHE A 70 -30.38 9.02 -26.74
N ASN A 71 -31.23 8.91 -25.71
CA ASN A 71 -32.38 8.02 -25.76
C ASN A 71 -33.33 8.38 -26.92
N THR A 72 -33.66 9.66 -27.08
CA THR A 72 -34.52 10.12 -28.20
C THR A 72 -33.86 9.98 -29.56
N THR A 73 -32.56 10.27 -29.66
CA THR A 73 -31.78 10.12 -30.90
C THR A 73 -31.63 8.66 -31.31
N LEU A 74 -31.35 7.75 -30.37
CA LEU A 74 -31.24 6.31 -30.64
C LEU A 74 -32.57 5.71 -31.07
N LEU A 75 -33.66 6.07 -30.39
CA LEU A 75 -35.00 5.60 -30.75
C LEU A 75 -35.41 6.08 -32.14
N SER A 76 -35.26 7.37 -32.43
CA SER A 76 -35.60 7.92 -33.75
C SER A 76 -34.74 7.34 -34.88
N LYS A 77 -33.45 7.12 -34.66
CA LYS A 77 -32.55 6.52 -35.66
C LYS A 77 -32.83 5.05 -35.91
N ARG A 78 -33.15 4.30 -34.85
CA ARG A 78 -33.59 2.91 -34.97
C ARG A 78 -34.89 2.80 -35.76
N GLU A 79 -35.85 3.68 -35.47
CA GLU A 79 -37.14 3.71 -36.17
C GLU A 79 -36.95 4.08 -37.64
N ASN A 80 -36.10 5.08 -37.94
CA ASN A 80 -35.76 5.45 -39.32
C ASN A 80 -35.09 4.29 -40.08
N PHE A 81 -34.14 3.59 -39.46
CA PHE A 81 -33.49 2.41 -40.04
C PHE A 81 -34.50 1.32 -40.40
N ILE A 82 -35.43 1.01 -39.48
CA ILE A 82 -36.49 0.02 -39.72
C ILE A 82 -37.40 0.46 -40.86
N GLN A 83 -37.83 1.72 -40.89
CA GLN A 83 -38.70 2.25 -41.94
C GLN A 83 -38.02 2.23 -43.32
N GLN A 84 -36.73 2.55 -43.37
CA GLN A 84 -35.92 2.48 -44.58
C GLN A 84 -35.82 1.04 -45.13
N ILE A 85 -35.69 0.04 -44.26
CA ILE A 85 -35.69 -1.37 -44.67
C ILE A 85 -37.08 -1.80 -45.16
N VAL A 86 -38.12 -1.49 -44.41
CA VAL A 86 -39.50 -1.94 -44.70
C VAL A 86 -40.04 -1.32 -45.98
N ASN A 87 -39.71 -0.05 -46.26
CA ASN A 87 -40.20 0.67 -47.43
C ASN A 87 -39.31 0.49 -48.68
N ASN A 88 -38.24 -0.33 -48.60
CA ASN A 88 -37.35 -0.54 -49.74
C ASN A 88 -37.96 -1.54 -50.73
N SER A 89 -38.20 -1.09 -51.97
CA SER A 89 -38.71 -1.92 -53.06
C SER A 89 -37.62 -2.50 -53.97
N ASP A 90 -36.37 -2.01 -53.88
CA ASP A 90 -35.27 -2.48 -54.73
C ASP A 90 -34.40 -3.50 -54.01
N ILE A 91 -34.44 -4.74 -54.51
CA ILE A 91 -33.77 -5.90 -53.91
C ILE A 91 -32.35 -6.06 -54.46
N ARG A 92 -31.99 -5.38 -55.56
CA ARG A 92 -30.73 -5.64 -56.30
C ARG A 92 -29.48 -5.18 -55.54
N ASN A 93 -29.59 -4.18 -54.67
CA ASN A 93 -28.50 -3.62 -53.88
C ASN A 93 -28.81 -3.59 -52.37
N LEU A 94 -29.70 -4.47 -51.92
CA LEU A 94 -30.19 -4.46 -50.54
C LEU A 94 -29.07 -4.65 -49.52
N ASP A 95 -28.10 -5.51 -49.81
CA ASP A 95 -26.95 -5.77 -48.92
C ASP A 95 -26.10 -4.51 -48.70
N PHE A 96 -25.83 -3.75 -49.76
CA PHE A 96 -25.05 -2.50 -49.67
C PHE A 96 -25.83 -1.43 -48.90
N PHE A 97 -27.13 -1.29 -49.18
CA PHE A 97 -28.00 -0.33 -48.49
C PHE A 97 -28.11 -0.62 -46.99
N ILE A 98 -28.41 -1.87 -46.63
CA ILE A 98 -28.50 -2.29 -45.23
C ILE A 98 -27.17 -2.08 -44.52
N SER A 99 -26.05 -2.46 -45.14
CA SER A 99 -24.72 -2.27 -44.56
C SER A 99 -24.43 -0.80 -44.28
N SER A 100 -24.74 0.09 -45.23
CA SER A 100 -24.50 1.53 -45.07
C SER A 100 -25.39 2.16 -43.98
N GLU A 101 -26.67 1.82 -43.90
CA GLU A 101 -27.55 2.37 -42.88
C GLU A 101 -27.32 1.76 -41.49
N LEU A 102 -26.88 0.49 -41.45
CA LEU A 102 -26.44 -0.15 -40.22
C LEU A 102 -25.20 0.54 -39.67
N GLU A 103 -24.21 0.88 -40.51
CA GLU A 103 -23.01 1.62 -40.10
C GLU A 103 -23.38 3.00 -39.51
N ASN A 104 -24.37 3.70 -40.09
CA ASN A 104 -24.87 4.96 -39.54
C ASN A 104 -25.49 4.79 -38.14
N TYR A 105 -26.26 3.71 -37.93
CA TYR A 105 -26.86 3.39 -36.63
C TYR A 105 -25.79 2.97 -35.62
N GLU A 106 -24.83 2.14 -36.02
CA GLU A 106 -23.71 1.69 -35.20
C GLU A 106 -22.84 2.85 -34.74
N LYS A 107 -22.60 3.86 -35.59
CA LYS A 107 -21.87 5.07 -35.21
C LYS A 107 -22.55 5.81 -34.06
N ILE A 108 -23.87 5.97 -34.12
CA ILE A 108 -24.63 6.67 -33.06
C ILE A 108 -24.68 5.82 -31.79
N LEU A 109 -24.77 4.50 -31.92
CA LEU A 109 -24.62 3.57 -30.79
C LEU A 109 -23.25 3.69 -30.13
N GLN A 110 -22.19 3.79 -30.92
CA GLN A 110 -20.82 3.94 -30.43
C GLN A 110 -20.62 5.31 -29.74
N ASP A 111 -21.20 6.38 -30.28
CA ASP A 111 -21.20 7.71 -29.67
C ASP A 111 -21.94 7.70 -28.31
N ALA A 112 -23.12 7.07 -28.24
CA ALA A 112 -23.87 6.92 -27.00
C ALA A 112 -23.14 6.08 -25.95
N PHE A 113 -22.49 4.99 -26.38
CA PHE A 113 -21.68 4.14 -25.50
C PHE A 113 -20.46 4.89 -24.97
N THR A 114 -19.79 5.67 -25.82
CA THR A 114 -18.64 6.50 -25.43
C THR A 114 -19.05 7.63 -24.48
N ALA A 115 -20.27 8.16 -24.63
CA ALA A 115 -20.90 9.06 -23.65
C ALA A 115 -21.34 8.35 -22.35
N GLY A 116 -21.11 7.04 -22.23
CA GLY A 116 -21.37 6.26 -21.03
C GLY A 116 -22.85 5.93 -20.81
N ILE A 117 -23.63 5.84 -21.89
CA ILE A 117 -25.04 5.44 -21.89
C ILE A 117 -25.14 4.01 -22.43
N PRO A 118 -25.75 3.07 -21.68
CA PRO A 118 -25.79 1.68 -22.11
C PRO A 118 -26.86 1.41 -23.18
N LEU A 119 -26.63 0.32 -23.91
CA LEU A 119 -27.43 -0.18 -25.04
C LEU A 119 -28.92 -0.44 -24.74
N PHE A 120 -29.27 -0.67 -23.48
CA PHE A 120 -30.65 -0.89 -23.04
C PHE A 120 -30.90 -0.09 -21.76
N PRO A 121 -31.63 1.03 -21.83
CA PRO A 121 -31.91 1.84 -20.65
C PRO A 121 -32.87 1.09 -19.72
N ARG A 122 -32.32 0.29 -18.80
CA ARG A 122 -33.02 -0.15 -17.59
C ARG A 122 -32.90 0.96 -16.54
N GLU A 123 -33.93 1.10 -15.70
CA GLU A 123 -34.29 2.24 -14.85
C GLU A 123 -33.25 2.81 -13.84
N GLN A 124 -31.97 2.39 -13.87
CA GLN A 124 -30.94 2.81 -12.90
C GLN A 124 -29.66 3.36 -13.55
N LEU A 125 -29.80 4.28 -14.51
CA LEU A 125 -28.65 4.88 -15.22
C LEU A 125 -28.04 6.12 -14.59
N VAL A 126 -28.71 6.72 -13.61
CA VAL A 126 -28.29 8.00 -13.08
C VAL A 126 -27.08 7.81 -12.16
N LYS A 127 -25.94 8.37 -12.57
CA LYS A 127 -24.68 8.32 -11.84
C LYS A 127 -24.68 9.35 -10.71
N TRP A 128 -25.18 10.55 -10.93
CA TRP A 128 -25.13 11.67 -9.99
C TRP A 128 -26.29 11.72 -8.97
N THR A 129 -26.53 10.61 -8.25
CA THR A 129 -27.44 10.64 -7.09
C THR A 129 -26.75 11.29 -5.87
N THR A 130 -27.51 11.78 -4.89
CA THR A 130 -26.94 12.48 -3.72
C THR A 130 -25.85 11.69 -3.01
N LEU A 131 -26.11 10.42 -2.70
CA LEU A 131 -25.17 9.58 -1.94
C LEU A 131 -23.96 9.18 -2.80
N LYS A 132 -24.16 8.94 -4.10
CA LYS A 132 -23.07 8.70 -5.06
C LYS A 132 -22.20 9.94 -5.26
N ALA A 133 -22.78 11.13 -5.26
CA ALA A 133 -22.05 12.40 -5.38
C ALA A 133 -21.22 12.70 -4.12
N VAL A 134 -21.76 12.40 -2.93
CA VAL A 134 -20.97 12.49 -1.67
C VAL A 134 -19.85 11.46 -1.65
N PHE A 135 -20.09 10.24 -2.14
CA PHE A 135 -19.06 9.23 -2.29
C PHE A 135 -17.98 9.66 -3.30
N PHE A 136 -18.37 10.21 -4.46
CA PHE A 136 -17.43 10.82 -5.41
C PHE A 136 -16.61 11.94 -4.76
N SER A 137 -17.25 12.82 -3.98
CA SER A 137 -16.54 13.89 -3.29
C SER A 137 -15.48 13.32 -2.32
N SER A 138 -15.79 12.25 -1.60
CA SER A 138 -14.82 11.61 -0.72
C SER A 138 -13.66 10.94 -1.48
N THR A 139 -13.89 10.37 -2.66
CA THR A 139 -12.83 9.76 -3.49
C THR A 139 -11.86 10.79 -4.08
N VAL A 140 -12.34 12.00 -4.39
CA VAL A 140 -11.49 13.14 -4.77
C VAL A 140 -10.60 13.56 -3.61
N LEU A 141 -11.17 13.70 -2.41
CA LEU A 141 -10.43 14.15 -1.22
C LEU A 141 -9.39 13.17 -0.71
N THR A 142 -9.66 11.88 -0.89
CA THR A 142 -8.79 10.77 -0.50
C THR A 142 -7.78 10.40 -1.58
N THR A 143 -7.80 11.10 -2.72
CA THR A 143 -6.94 10.84 -3.88
C THR A 143 -7.03 9.41 -4.40
N ILE A 144 -8.18 8.76 -4.23
CA ILE A 144 -8.44 7.41 -4.76
C ILE A 144 -8.85 7.51 -6.23
N GLY A 145 -9.81 8.39 -6.53
CA GLY A 145 -10.20 8.73 -7.90
C GLY A 145 -10.55 7.54 -8.81
N TYR A 146 -11.53 6.71 -8.43
CA TYR A 146 -11.95 5.52 -9.19
C TYR A 146 -12.21 5.73 -10.69
N GLY A 147 -12.58 6.94 -11.11
CA GLY A 147 -12.82 7.25 -12.53
C GLY A 147 -14.14 6.70 -13.10
N ASN A 148 -14.91 5.93 -12.33
CA ASN A 148 -16.22 5.41 -12.72
C ASN A 148 -17.31 6.51 -12.83
N ILE A 149 -17.16 7.59 -12.05
CA ILE A 149 -17.96 8.81 -12.12
C ILE A 149 -16.98 9.98 -12.14
N VAL A 150 -17.12 10.87 -13.12
CA VAL A 150 -16.25 12.04 -13.31
C VAL A 150 -17.08 13.25 -13.73
N PRO A 151 -16.69 14.48 -13.34
CA PRO A 151 -17.38 15.69 -13.76
C PRO A 151 -17.13 15.94 -15.25
N GLU A 152 -18.21 16.11 -15.99
CA GLU A 152 -18.15 16.34 -17.44
C GLU A 152 -18.44 17.80 -17.79
N THR A 153 -19.15 18.52 -16.93
CA THR A 153 -19.41 19.95 -17.12
C THR A 153 -18.16 20.78 -16.86
N THR A 154 -18.02 21.90 -17.58
CA THR A 154 -16.94 22.87 -17.36
C THR A 154 -16.96 23.40 -15.92
N GLU A 155 -18.15 23.68 -15.38
CA GLU A 155 -18.36 24.16 -14.02
C GLU A 155 -17.96 23.11 -12.97
N GLY A 156 -18.39 21.86 -13.14
CA GLY A 156 -18.04 20.75 -12.26
C GLY A 156 -16.53 20.46 -12.25
N ARG A 157 -15.87 20.55 -13.42
CA ARG A 157 -14.40 20.42 -13.51
C ARG A 157 -13.67 21.56 -12.83
N ALA A 158 -14.09 22.81 -13.04
CA ALA A 158 -13.51 23.97 -12.38
C ALA A 158 -13.67 23.89 -10.85
N PHE A 159 -14.87 23.52 -10.38
CA PHE A 159 -15.12 23.30 -8.95
C PHE A 159 -14.26 22.16 -8.40
N CYS A 160 -14.08 21.05 -9.13
CA CYS A 160 -13.24 19.93 -8.72
C CYS A 160 -11.80 20.35 -8.40
N ILE A 161 -11.21 21.24 -9.23
CA ILE A 161 -9.85 21.76 -9.02
C ILE A 161 -9.75 22.50 -7.68
N VAL A 162 -10.65 23.45 -7.44
CA VAL A 162 -10.64 24.26 -6.21
C VAL A 162 -10.96 23.40 -4.98
N PHE A 163 -11.95 22.51 -5.11
CA PHE A 163 -12.37 21.60 -4.06
C PHE A 163 -11.24 20.67 -3.61
N ALA A 164 -10.48 20.10 -4.56
CA ALA A 164 -9.33 19.24 -4.31
C ALA A 164 -8.15 20.00 -3.67
N LEU A 165 -7.87 21.23 -4.12
CA LEU A 165 -6.78 22.06 -3.60
C LEU A 165 -6.90 22.31 -2.11
N VAL A 166 -8.12 22.58 -1.61
CA VAL A 166 -8.38 22.80 -0.18
C VAL A 166 -8.56 21.48 0.55
N GLY A 167 -9.26 20.53 -0.06
CA GLY A 167 -9.68 19.31 0.60
C GLY A 167 -8.58 18.27 0.79
N ILE A 168 -7.64 18.11 -0.15
CA ILE A 168 -6.54 17.14 -0.02
C ILE A 168 -5.65 17.46 1.19
N PRO A 169 -5.17 18.71 1.41
CA PRO A 169 -4.42 19.07 2.62
C PRO A 169 -5.19 18.81 3.92
N LEU A 170 -6.51 19.07 3.92
CA LEU A 170 -7.37 18.78 5.07
C LEU A 170 -7.42 17.28 5.35
N THR A 171 -7.61 16.45 4.33
CA THR A 171 -7.61 14.98 4.46
C THR A 171 -6.26 14.46 4.97
N LEU A 172 -5.14 14.96 4.44
CA LEU A 172 -3.81 14.56 4.90
C LEU A 172 -3.59 14.91 6.38
N THR A 173 -4.11 16.05 6.84
CA THR A 173 -4.06 16.45 8.25
C THR A 173 -4.85 15.48 9.12
N VAL A 174 -6.05 15.09 8.69
CA VAL A 174 -6.90 14.10 9.38
C VAL A 174 -6.22 12.74 9.44
N ILE A 175 -5.67 12.26 8.32
CA ILE A 175 -4.95 10.99 8.22
C ILE A 175 -3.74 10.97 9.17
N ALA A 176 -2.93 12.03 9.19
CA ALA A 176 -1.75 12.12 10.04
C ALA A 176 -2.10 12.09 11.54
N ASP A 177 -3.22 12.71 11.89
CA ASP A 177 -3.70 12.80 13.26
C ASP A 177 -4.27 11.45 13.76
N TRP A 178 -5.11 10.82 12.93
CA TRP A 178 -5.61 9.47 13.19
C TRP A 178 -4.50 8.41 13.20
N GLY A 179 -3.47 8.56 12.37
CA GLY A 179 -2.32 7.67 12.38
C GLY A 179 -1.59 7.61 13.73
N ARG A 180 -1.50 8.76 14.44
CA ARG A 180 -0.91 8.81 15.80
C ARG A 180 -1.75 8.05 16.83
N LEU A 181 -3.08 8.12 16.70
CA LEU A 181 -4.01 7.38 17.55
C LEU A 181 -3.86 5.87 17.34
N PHE A 182 -3.81 5.42 16.09
CA PHE A 182 -3.64 3.99 15.79
C PHE A 182 -2.31 3.45 16.29
N ALA A 183 -1.20 4.18 16.09
CA ALA A 183 0.10 3.78 16.63
C ALA A 183 0.06 3.60 18.16
N SER A 184 -0.67 4.47 18.87
CA SER A 184 -0.85 4.40 20.32
C SER A 184 -1.70 3.19 20.74
N THR A 185 -2.79 2.91 20.00
CA THR A 185 -3.66 1.76 20.22
C THR A 185 -2.91 0.44 19.99
N VAL A 186 -2.17 0.32 18.88
CA VAL A 186 -1.35 -0.86 18.56
C VAL A 186 -0.26 -1.07 19.62
N SER A 187 0.44 -0.01 20.04
CA SER A 187 1.44 -0.12 21.11
C SER A 187 0.82 -0.60 22.44
N THR A 188 -0.38 -0.15 22.76
CA THR A 188 -1.10 -0.57 23.97
C THR A 188 -1.56 -2.03 23.88
N LEU A 189 -2.04 -2.45 22.70
CA LEU A 189 -2.48 -3.82 22.46
C LEU A 189 -1.32 -4.82 22.54
N VAL A 190 -0.18 -4.49 21.94
CA VAL A 190 1.06 -5.29 22.03
C VAL A 190 1.58 -5.40 23.46
N LYS A 191 1.36 -4.37 24.30
CA LYS A 191 1.72 -4.44 25.73
C LYS A 191 0.79 -5.35 26.54
N HIS A 192 -0.45 -5.55 26.11
CA HIS A 192 -1.44 -6.39 26.79
C HIS A 192 -1.45 -7.84 26.29
N THR A 193 -0.82 -8.15 25.16
CA THR A 193 -0.59 -9.53 24.73
C THR A 193 0.46 -10.19 25.65
N PRO A 194 0.18 -11.39 26.20
CA PRO A 194 1.09 -12.06 27.12
C PRO A 194 2.46 -12.30 26.47
N PRO A 195 3.57 -12.16 27.22
CA PRO A 195 4.91 -12.31 26.66
C PRO A 195 5.12 -13.73 26.13
N LEU A 196 5.60 -13.82 24.89
CA LEU A 196 6.00 -15.09 24.26
C LEU A 196 7.04 -15.85 25.11
N PRO A 197 7.05 -17.20 25.08
CA PRO A 197 7.95 -18.02 25.87
C PRO A 197 9.44 -17.66 25.64
N LYS A 198 10.26 -17.75 26.70
CA LYS A 198 11.67 -17.27 26.75
C LYS A 198 12.55 -17.79 25.60
N LYS A 199 12.29 -19.00 25.07
CA LYS A 199 13.00 -19.57 23.91
C LYS A 199 12.74 -18.79 22.61
N PHE A 200 11.50 -18.36 22.38
CA PHE A 200 11.13 -17.49 21.25
C PHE A 200 11.57 -16.04 21.48
N ARG A 201 11.56 -15.57 22.73
CA ARG A 201 11.99 -14.21 23.09
C ARG A 201 13.44 -13.94 22.71
N ASN A 202 14.36 -14.86 22.98
CA ASN A 202 15.78 -14.64 22.65
C ASN A 202 16.06 -14.71 21.14
N ALA A 203 15.32 -15.55 20.39
CA ALA A 203 15.35 -15.57 18.93
C ALA A 203 14.70 -14.33 18.29
N MET A 204 13.71 -13.73 18.95
CA MET A 204 12.96 -12.57 18.48
C MET A 204 13.60 -11.23 18.87
N VAL A 205 14.39 -11.17 19.95
CA VAL A 205 15.13 -9.97 20.40
C VAL A 205 16.30 -9.61 19.47
N ALA A 206 16.91 -10.58 18.79
CA ALA A 206 17.84 -10.30 17.68
C ALA A 206 17.13 -9.75 16.41
N ARG A 207 15.79 -9.84 16.36
CA ARG A 207 14.90 -9.49 15.23
C ARG A 207 13.92 -8.37 15.59
N ARG A 208 14.27 -7.51 16.55
CA ARG A 208 13.38 -6.61 17.29
C ARG A 208 12.81 -5.41 16.50
N THR A 209 13.45 -4.99 15.42
CA THR A 209 12.93 -3.94 14.52
C THR A 209 11.96 -4.48 13.47
N SER A 210 12.07 -5.77 13.10
CA SER A 210 11.22 -6.41 12.09
C SER A 210 9.89 -6.93 12.64
N SER A 211 9.78 -7.23 13.94
CA SER A 211 8.57 -7.82 14.54
C SER A 211 7.39 -6.86 14.64
N TYR A 212 7.63 -5.56 14.89
CA TYR A 212 6.57 -4.55 14.96
C TYR A 212 5.99 -4.23 13.58
N ALA A 213 6.84 -4.09 12.57
CA ALA A 213 6.40 -3.89 11.19
C ALA A 213 5.59 -5.08 10.68
N LEU A 214 6.03 -6.31 10.95
CA LEU A 214 5.28 -7.52 10.60
C LEU A 214 3.91 -7.58 11.29
N SER A 215 3.85 -7.23 12.58
CA SER A 215 2.59 -7.18 13.33
C SER A 215 1.62 -6.11 12.78
N ALA A 216 2.12 -4.96 12.33
CA ALA A 216 1.30 -3.90 11.74
C ALA A 216 0.74 -4.32 10.38
N VAL A 217 1.53 -5.01 9.55
CA VAL A 217 1.07 -5.59 8.28
C VAL A 217 0.00 -6.64 8.53
N CYS A 218 0.21 -7.56 9.49
CA CYS A 218 -0.83 -8.55 9.85
C CYS A 218 -2.13 -7.88 10.31
N PHE A 219 -2.05 -6.81 11.11
CA PHE A 219 -3.22 -6.06 11.55
C PHE A 219 -3.99 -5.43 10.37
N LEU A 220 -3.29 -4.90 9.37
CA LEU A 220 -3.92 -4.41 8.13
C LEU A 220 -4.64 -5.53 7.38
N PHE A 221 -4.00 -6.68 7.21
CA PHE A 221 -4.65 -7.83 6.52
C PHE A 221 -5.94 -8.27 7.24
N VAL A 222 -5.95 -8.25 8.58
CA VAL A 222 -7.17 -8.53 9.35
C VAL A 222 -8.22 -7.45 9.14
N TYR A 223 -7.84 -6.17 9.11
CA TYR A 223 -8.75 -5.06 8.81
C TYR A 223 -9.36 -5.18 7.41
N LEU A 224 -8.54 -5.48 6.40
CA LEU A 224 -8.98 -5.69 5.02
C LEU A 224 -9.93 -6.90 4.90
N ALA A 225 -9.63 -8.01 5.59
CA ALA A 225 -10.49 -9.18 5.64
C ALA A 225 -11.84 -8.90 6.33
N ALA A 226 -11.84 -8.10 7.39
CA ALA A 226 -13.07 -7.66 8.04
C ALA A 226 -13.94 -6.78 7.12
N GLY A 227 -13.30 -5.86 6.39
CA GLY A 227 -13.99 -5.07 5.36
C GLY A 227 -14.55 -5.94 4.24
N ALA A 228 -13.79 -6.92 3.75
CA ALA A 228 -14.24 -7.86 2.74
C ALA A 228 -15.52 -8.61 3.19
N GLY A 229 -15.53 -9.10 4.43
CA GLY A 229 -16.74 -9.73 5.00
C GLY A 229 -17.93 -8.77 5.08
N LEU A 230 -17.70 -7.50 5.41
CA LEU A 230 -18.74 -6.48 5.45
C LEU A 230 -19.32 -6.18 4.06
N PHE A 231 -18.47 -6.03 3.05
CA PHE A 231 -18.89 -5.75 1.68
C PHE A 231 -19.64 -6.91 1.04
N VAL A 232 -19.28 -8.17 1.34
CA VAL A 232 -20.06 -9.35 0.90
C VAL A 232 -21.47 -9.37 1.48
N ILE A 233 -21.67 -8.84 2.69
CA ILE A 233 -23.01 -8.74 3.31
C ILE A 233 -23.81 -7.58 2.68
N TRP A 234 -23.13 -6.51 2.27
CA TRP A 234 -23.77 -5.32 1.71
C TRP A 234 -24.08 -5.45 0.23
N GLU A 235 -23.15 -5.98 -0.56
CA GLU A 235 -23.25 -6.15 -2.01
C GLU A 235 -23.48 -7.62 -2.36
N ASP A 236 -24.64 -7.94 -2.94
CA ASP A 236 -25.05 -9.33 -3.16
C ASP A 236 -24.26 -10.00 -4.29
N ASP A 237 -23.68 -9.19 -5.19
CA ASP A 237 -22.94 -9.66 -6.36
C ASP A 237 -21.45 -9.93 -6.07
N TRP A 238 -20.97 -9.67 -4.84
CA TRP A 238 -19.54 -9.70 -4.53
C TRP A 238 -19.12 -10.97 -3.80
N THR A 239 -18.03 -11.58 -4.28
CA THR A 239 -17.30 -12.63 -3.56
C THR A 239 -16.38 -12.04 -2.49
N PHE A 240 -15.96 -12.86 -1.52
CA PHE A 240 -15.02 -12.43 -0.48
C PHE A 240 -13.69 -11.91 -1.08
N PHE A 241 -13.21 -12.53 -2.15
CA PHE A 241 -11.98 -12.10 -2.81
C PHE A 241 -12.16 -10.74 -3.48
N GLU A 242 -13.28 -10.50 -4.17
CA GLU A 242 -13.61 -9.20 -4.76
C GLU A 242 -13.73 -8.11 -3.69
N GLY A 243 -14.39 -8.40 -2.57
CA GLY A 243 -14.46 -7.48 -1.43
C GLY A 243 -13.08 -7.18 -0.82
N PHE A 244 -12.21 -8.18 -0.71
CA PHE A 244 -10.83 -8.01 -0.23
C PHE A 244 -9.99 -7.20 -1.21
N TYR A 245 -10.07 -7.52 -2.50
CA TYR A 245 -9.40 -6.82 -3.58
C TYR A 245 -9.84 -5.35 -3.63
N PHE A 246 -11.16 -5.08 -3.57
CA PHE A 246 -11.71 -3.74 -3.47
C PHE A 246 -11.11 -2.99 -2.27
N CYS A 247 -11.13 -3.59 -1.07
CA CYS A 247 -10.54 -2.98 0.11
C CYS A 247 -9.06 -2.67 -0.11
N PHE A 248 -8.27 -3.60 -0.64
CA PHE A 248 -6.84 -3.40 -0.86
C PHE A 248 -6.54 -2.27 -1.86
N ILE A 249 -7.16 -2.29 -3.04
CA ILE A 249 -6.99 -1.29 -4.11
C ILE A 249 -7.43 0.11 -3.65
N THR A 250 -8.47 0.15 -2.82
CA THR A 250 -9.01 1.39 -2.24
C THR A 250 -8.07 1.98 -1.18
N MET A 251 -7.60 1.15 -0.24
CA MET A 251 -6.75 1.60 0.87
C MET A 251 -5.33 1.96 0.42
N THR A 252 -4.87 1.38 -0.68
CA THR A 252 -3.58 1.73 -1.33
C THR A 252 -3.70 2.93 -2.28
N THR A 253 -4.89 3.56 -2.36
CA THR A 253 -5.19 4.69 -3.24
C THR A 253 -4.87 4.43 -4.72
N ILE A 254 -4.95 3.17 -5.17
CA ILE A 254 -4.79 2.81 -6.58
C ILE A 254 -6.08 3.12 -7.34
N GLY A 255 -7.22 2.70 -6.78
CA GLY A 255 -8.55 3.10 -7.26
C GLY A 255 -8.84 2.76 -8.72
N PHE A 256 -8.78 1.49 -9.13
CA PHE A 256 -9.09 1.10 -10.52
C PHE A 256 -10.54 1.41 -10.95
N GLY A 257 -11.49 1.39 -10.00
CA GLY A 257 -12.90 1.70 -10.28
C GLY A 257 -13.68 0.60 -10.99
N ASP A 258 -13.07 -0.56 -11.16
CA ASP A 258 -13.67 -1.80 -11.64
C ASP A 258 -14.72 -2.35 -10.66
N LEU A 259 -14.43 -2.27 -9.36
CA LEU A 259 -15.36 -2.58 -8.28
C LEU A 259 -15.61 -1.35 -7.41
N VAL A 260 -16.89 -0.95 -7.31
CA VAL A 260 -17.35 0.14 -6.43
C VAL A 260 -18.71 -0.25 -5.86
N PRO A 261 -19.00 0.02 -4.57
CA PRO A 261 -20.32 -0.24 -3.99
C PRO A 261 -21.43 0.42 -4.80
N LYS A 262 -22.47 -0.35 -5.14
CA LYS A 262 -23.59 0.12 -5.96
C LYS A 262 -24.73 0.62 -5.08
N LYS A 263 -24.93 0.01 -3.90
CA LYS A 263 -26.07 0.32 -3.03
C LYS A 263 -25.86 1.64 -2.29
N PRO A 264 -26.71 2.66 -2.53
CA PRO A 264 -26.51 4.00 -1.95
C PRO A 264 -26.63 4.00 -0.41
N THR A 265 -27.43 3.12 0.17
CA THR A 265 -27.69 3.02 1.62
C THR A 265 -26.40 2.90 2.45
N TYR A 266 -25.38 2.21 1.94
CA TYR A 266 -24.14 1.93 2.67
C TYR A 266 -22.97 2.83 2.27
N MET A 267 -23.13 3.76 1.31
CA MET A 267 -22.03 4.58 0.79
C MET A 267 -21.40 5.52 1.83
N LEU A 268 -22.21 6.04 2.77
CA LEU A 268 -21.69 6.89 3.85
C LEU A 268 -20.86 6.08 4.85
N LEU A 269 -21.32 4.87 5.21
CA LEU A 269 -20.56 3.94 6.06
C LEU A 269 -19.28 3.46 5.37
N CYS A 270 -19.36 3.20 4.06
CA CYS A 270 -18.20 2.88 3.22
C CYS A 270 -17.17 4.03 3.26
N THR A 271 -17.61 5.28 3.11
CA THR A 271 -16.73 6.46 3.19
C THR A 271 -15.99 6.51 4.53
N LEU A 272 -16.70 6.27 5.65
CA LEU A 272 -16.09 6.24 6.98
C LEU A 272 -15.07 5.10 7.11
N TYR A 273 -15.41 3.90 6.62
CA TYR A 273 -14.50 2.76 6.59
C TYR A 273 -13.21 3.06 5.79
N ILE A 274 -13.35 3.71 4.62
CA ILE A 274 -12.22 4.12 3.78
C ILE A 274 -11.32 5.12 4.51
N LEU A 275 -11.89 6.16 5.15
CA LEU A 275 -11.10 7.15 5.89
C LEU A 275 -10.28 6.51 7.03
N VAL A 276 -10.88 5.59 7.77
CA VAL A 276 -10.18 4.85 8.84
C VAL A 276 -9.07 3.97 8.28
N GLY A 277 -9.35 3.24 7.19
CA GLY A 277 -8.37 2.36 6.59
C GLY A 277 -7.22 3.10 5.91
N LEU A 278 -7.45 4.28 5.32
CA LEU A 278 -6.38 5.14 4.78
C LEU A 278 -5.43 5.62 5.88
N ALA A 279 -5.97 5.99 7.05
CA ALA A 279 -5.16 6.32 8.21
C ALA A 279 -4.30 5.12 8.67
N LEU A 280 -4.86 3.91 8.71
CA LEU A 280 -4.11 2.69 9.02
C LEU A 280 -3.00 2.42 7.99
N THR A 281 -3.32 2.51 6.71
CA THR A 281 -2.38 2.22 5.62
C THR A 281 -1.23 3.23 5.60
N SER A 282 -1.54 4.52 5.83
CA SER A 282 -0.53 5.58 5.99
C SER A 282 0.44 5.30 7.14
N THR A 283 -0.04 4.82 8.29
CA THR A 283 0.86 4.46 9.41
C THR A 283 1.81 3.32 9.04
N ILE A 284 1.36 2.36 8.24
CA ILE A 284 2.18 1.23 7.82
C ILE A 284 3.23 1.68 6.82
N ILE A 285 2.85 2.51 5.85
CA ILE A 285 3.80 3.13 4.91
C ILE A 285 4.88 3.88 5.69
N GLU A 286 4.50 4.66 6.71
CA GLU A 286 5.44 5.39 7.56
C GLU A 286 6.36 4.44 8.37
N LEU A 287 5.83 3.32 8.90
CA LEU A 287 6.63 2.30 9.59
C LEU A 287 7.63 1.62 8.65
N VAL A 288 7.18 1.22 7.46
CA VAL A 288 8.03 0.60 6.43
C VAL A 288 9.10 1.59 5.98
N ARG A 289 8.74 2.86 5.76
CA ARG A 289 9.69 3.94 5.42
C ARG A 289 10.76 4.11 6.48
N ARG A 290 10.39 4.12 7.77
CA ARG A 290 11.34 4.20 8.88
C ARG A 290 12.28 3.00 8.92
N GLN A 291 11.75 1.80 8.73
CA GLN A 291 12.56 0.57 8.71
C GLN A 291 13.53 0.56 7.53
N TYR A 292 13.06 0.94 6.34
CA TYR A 292 13.89 1.06 5.14
C TYR A 292 15.01 2.08 5.33
N ALA A 293 14.69 3.27 5.86
CA ALA A 293 15.67 4.31 6.16
C ALA A 293 16.70 3.86 7.20
N GLN A 294 16.29 3.09 8.22
CA GLN A 294 17.20 2.56 9.23
C GLN A 294 18.14 1.50 8.64
N SER A 295 17.62 0.55 7.86
CA SER A 295 18.43 -0.45 7.14
C SER A 295 19.42 0.22 6.19
N TRP A 296 18.99 1.26 5.47
CA TRP A 296 19.84 2.03 4.56
C TRP A 296 20.98 2.74 5.30
N ARG A 297 20.70 3.35 6.46
CA ARG A 297 21.74 3.96 7.31
C ARG A 297 22.74 2.93 7.83
N GLN A 298 22.29 1.73 8.20
CA GLN A 298 23.19 0.64 8.64
C GLN A 298 24.13 0.21 7.50
N LEU A 299 23.61 0.10 6.27
CA LEU A 299 24.43 -0.18 5.08
C LEU A 299 25.47 0.93 4.84
N GLN A 300 25.08 2.19 4.95
CA GLN A 300 26.01 3.32 4.81
C GLN A 300 27.09 3.32 5.90
N ALA A 301 26.72 3.00 7.15
CA ALA A 301 27.65 2.91 8.27
C ALA A 301 28.65 1.76 8.12
N LEU A 302 28.28 0.66 7.46
CA LEU A 302 29.19 -0.46 7.17
C LEU A 302 30.17 -0.15 6.04
N ARG A 303 29.82 0.74 5.09
CA ARG A 303 30.67 1.09 3.94
C ARG A 303 32.01 1.67 4.36
N GLY A 304 32.05 2.52 5.39
CA GLY A 304 33.28 3.18 5.86
C GLY A 304 34.29 2.19 6.48
N PRO A 305 33.94 1.48 7.56
CA PRO A 305 34.81 0.49 8.20
C PRO A 305 35.21 -0.64 7.25
N LEU A 306 34.32 -1.05 6.34
CA LEU A 306 34.65 -2.03 5.32
C LEU A 306 35.70 -1.48 4.35
N ALA A 307 35.56 -0.24 3.86
CA ALA A 307 36.58 0.37 3.00
C ALA A 307 37.94 0.51 3.70
N GLU A 308 37.95 0.85 4.99
CA GLU A 308 39.18 0.97 5.79
C GLU A 308 39.83 -0.41 6.04
N ASN A 309 39.05 -1.43 6.39
CA ASN A 309 39.55 -2.78 6.54
C ASN A 309 40.09 -3.36 5.23
N LEU A 310 39.45 -3.02 4.10
CA LEU A 310 39.92 -3.40 2.77
C LEU A 310 41.23 -2.70 2.41
N ARG A 311 41.36 -1.40 2.72
CA ARG A 311 42.60 -0.65 2.52
C ARG A 311 43.76 -1.28 3.31
N ARG A 312 43.53 -1.62 4.57
CA ARG A 312 44.52 -2.29 5.42
C ARG A 312 44.91 -3.68 4.92
N LEU A 313 43.97 -4.44 4.34
CA LEU A 313 44.28 -5.73 3.72
C LEU A 313 45.09 -5.57 2.42
N ALA A 314 44.77 -4.56 1.62
CA ALA A 314 45.54 -4.23 0.42
C ALA A 314 46.98 -3.78 0.75
N ASP A 315 47.15 -2.94 1.77
CA ASP A 315 48.47 -2.45 2.21
C ASP A 315 49.35 -3.59 2.79
N ASN A 316 48.74 -4.63 3.37
CA ASN A 316 49.44 -5.78 3.97
C ASN A 316 49.66 -6.96 3.01
N ALA A 317 49.17 -6.89 1.76
CA ALA A 317 49.31 -7.95 0.76
C ALA A 317 49.91 -7.41 -0.55
N PRO A 318 51.25 -7.30 -0.67
CA PRO A 318 51.89 -6.77 -1.86
C PRO A 318 51.68 -7.72 -3.05
N GLY A 319 50.85 -7.30 -4.01
CA GLY A 319 50.53 -8.06 -5.23
C GLY A 319 49.05 -8.35 -5.44
N LEU A 320 48.17 -8.01 -4.49
CA LEU A 320 46.72 -8.19 -4.66
C LEU A 320 46.13 -7.08 -5.52
N ASP A 321 45.50 -7.43 -6.65
CA ASP A 321 44.80 -6.47 -7.50
C ASP A 321 43.53 -5.96 -6.77
N VAL A 322 43.68 -4.78 -6.16
CA VAL A 322 42.68 -4.14 -5.29
C VAL A 322 41.34 -3.95 -6.02
N MET A 323 41.36 -3.75 -7.34
CA MET A 323 40.15 -3.54 -8.14
C MET A 323 39.37 -4.84 -8.34
N ALA A 324 40.04 -5.96 -8.60
CA ALA A 324 39.41 -7.27 -8.75
C ALA A 324 38.79 -7.76 -7.43
N PHE A 325 39.51 -7.61 -6.32
CA PHE A 325 39.03 -8.00 -4.99
C PHE A 325 37.84 -7.16 -4.52
N GLN A 326 37.85 -5.85 -4.77
CA GLN A 326 36.70 -4.98 -4.49
C GLN A 326 35.46 -5.39 -5.30
N GLN A 327 35.64 -5.78 -6.56
CA GLN A 327 34.54 -6.21 -7.42
C GLN A 327 33.91 -7.53 -6.95
N ASP A 328 34.72 -8.51 -6.54
CA ASP A 328 34.23 -9.79 -6.04
C ASP A 328 33.61 -9.68 -4.63
N LEU A 329 34.15 -8.83 -3.77
CA LEU A 329 33.55 -8.56 -2.47
C LEU A 329 32.20 -7.85 -2.61
N MET A 330 32.06 -6.92 -3.56
CA MET A 330 30.78 -6.26 -3.83
C MET A 330 29.72 -7.25 -4.36
N LYS A 331 30.12 -8.25 -5.15
CA LYS A 331 29.24 -9.39 -5.54
C LYS A 331 28.84 -10.21 -4.32
N VAL A 332 29.77 -10.52 -3.41
CA VAL A 332 29.46 -11.27 -2.19
C VAL A 332 28.54 -10.47 -1.27
N LEU A 333 28.76 -9.16 -1.09
CA LEU A 333 27.92 -8.29 -0.26
C LEU A 333 26.50 -8.15 -0.82
N THR A 334 26.35 -8.07 -2.15
CA THR A 334 25.02 -8.07 -2.80
C THR A 334 24.31 -9.41 -2.65
N VAL A 335 25.04 -10.52 -2.63
CA VAL A 335 24.48 -11.86 -2.38
C VAL A 335 24.13 -12.06 -0.89
N VAL A 336 24.97 -11.58 0.04
CA VAL A 336 24.77 -11.70 1.50
C VAL A 336 23.62 -10.80 2.00
N THR A 337 23.27 -9.75 1.27
CA THR A 337 22.15 -8.85 1.59
C THR A 337 20.81 -9.27 0.97
N MET A 338 20.76 -10.32 0.13
CA MET A 338 19.48 -10.86 -0.33
C MET A 338 18.66 -11.40 0.85
N PRO A 339 17.34 -11.14 0.91
CA PRO A 339 16.51 -11.62 1.99
C PRO A 339 16.51 -13.14 1.95
N ARG A 340 17.09 -13.75 2.99
CA ARG A 340 17.22 -15.19 3.16
C ARG A 340 15.82 -15.82 3.11
N ARG A 341 15.39 -16.29 1.93
CA ARG A 341 14.09 -16.95 1.71
C ARG A 341 13.94 -18.08 2.72
N SER A 342 12.92 -17.97 3.56
CA SER A 342 12.70 -18.82 4.73
C SER A 342 12.03 -20.15 4.36
N ALA A 343 12.64 -20.94 3.49
CA ALA A 343 12.08 -22.23 3.05
C ALA A 343 13.15 -23.32 2.87
N PHE A 344 14.14 -23.39 3.78
CA PHE A 344 15.13 -24.48 3.78
C PHE A 344 15.08 -25.26 5.11
N SER A 345 15.04 -26.58 5.00
CA SER A 345 15.02 -27.51 6.13
C SER A 345 16.31 -27.41 6.95
N LYS A 346 16.26 -27.77 8.24
CA LYS A 346 17.42 -27.73 9.17
C LYS A 346 18.64 -28.50 8.62
N LYS A 347 18.39 -29.55 7.84
CA LYS A 347 19.43 -30.39 7.21
C LYS A 347 20.11 -29.65 6.05
N GLU A 348 19.36 -28.95 5.21
CA GLU A 348 19.88 -28.14 4.11
C GLU A 348 20.65 -26.91 4.61
N LYS A 349 20.24 -26.31 5.74
CA LYS A 349 21.02 -25.22 6.36
C LYS A 349 22.40 -25.67 6.80
N LYS A 350 22.53 -26.88 7.36
CA LYS A 350 23.83 -27.44 7.75
C LYS A 350 24.68 -27.81 6.54
N LEU A 351 24.06 -28.37 5.49
CA LEU A 351 24.76 -28.72 4.26
C LEU A 351 25.33 -27.47 3.56
N LYS A 352 24.50 -26.43 3.40
CA LYS A 352 24.95 -25.14 2.82
C LYS A 352 25.94 -24.40 3.68
N GLN A 353 25.90 -24.56 5.01
CA GLN A 353 26.92 -23.99 5.91
C GLN A 353 28.27 -24.67 5.67
N LYS A 354 28.26 -26.00 5.51
CA LYS A 354 29.47 -26.77 5.24
C LYS A 354 30.05 -26.48 3.86
N GLU A 355 29.21 -26.39 2.82
CA GLU A 355 29.62 -25.95 1.48
C GLU A 355 30.24 -24.54 1.50
N TRP A 356 29.76 -23.66 2.39
CA TRP A 356 30.31 -22.31 2.58
C TRP A 356 31.67 -22.34 3.27
N GLU A 357 31.83 -23.17 4.30
CA GLU A 357 33.10 -23.36 5.02
C GLU A 357 34.17 -23.94 4.09
N ASP A 358 33.81 -24.96 3.30
CA ASP A 358 34.69 -25.58 2.30
C ASP A 358 35.10 -24.58 1.20
N ALA A 359 34.19 -23.70 0.77
CA ALA A 359 34.49 -22.66 -0.23
C ALA A 359 35.41 -21.55 0.32
N ILE A 360 35.24 -21.13 1.59
CA ILE A 360 36.18 -20.20 2.24
C ILE A 360 37.56 -20.84 2.33
N GLU A 361 37.62 -22.10 2.75
CA GLU A 361 38.89 -22.80 2.96
C GLU A 361 39.66 -22.99 1.64
N ALA A 362 38.95 -23.25 0.53
CA ALA A 362 39.53 -23.27 -0.81
C ALA A 362 40.13 -21.91 -1.23
N VAL A 363 39.41 -20.81 -0.98
CA VAL A 363 39.90 -19.46 -1.30
C VAL A 363 41.12 -19.08 -0.44
N ILE A 364 41.11 -19.42 0.86
CA ILE A 364 42.27 -19.23 1.74
C ILE A 364 43.48 -20.03 1.24
N ARG A 365 43.25 -21.24 0.73
CA ARG A 365 44.29 -22.11 0.17
C ARG A 365 44.90 -21.52 -1.10
N ASP A 366 44.09 -20.99 -2.01
CA ASP A 366 44.60 -20.34 -3.22
C ASP A 366 45.40 -19.07 -2.91
N ILE A 367 44.98 -18.29 -1.90
CA ILE A 367 45.74 -17.12 -1.44
C ILE A 367 47.08 -17.54 -0.85
N THR A 368 47.13 -18.61 -0.05
CA THR A 368 48.37 -19.10 0.57
C THR A 368 49.34 -19.74 -0.43
N VAL A 369 48.83 -20.42 -1.46
CA VAL A 369 49.66 -20.98 -2.55
C VAL A 369 50.18 -19.86 -3.46
N GLY A 370 49.38 -18.82 -3.72
CA GLY A 370 49.81 -17.63 -4.47
C GLY A 370 50.95 -16.86 -3.79
N THR A 371 50.98 -16.81 -2.46
CA THR A 371 52.08 -16.20 -1.70
C THR A 371 53.37 -17.02 -1.70
N ALA A 372 53.30 -18.36 -1.84
CA ALA A 372 54.50 -19.22 -1.86
C ALA A 372 55.26 -19.17 -3.20
N ALA A 373 54.59 -18.80 -4.30
CA ALA A 373 55.21 -18.68 -5.62
C ALA A 373 56.06 -17.40 -5.80
N ALA A 374 55.97 -16.42 -4.88
CA ALA A 374 56.65 -15.13 -4.99
C ALA A 374 58.09 -15.11 -4.40
N GLU A 375 58.61 -16.22 -3.86
CA GLU A 375 59.92 -16.29 -3.19
C GLU A 375 61.13 -16.67 -4.09
N GLN A 376 61.02 -16.61 -5.43
CA GLN A 376 62.20 -16.75 -6.31
C GLN A 376 62.73 -15.38 -6.77
N LYS A 377 63.78 -14.92 -6.07
CA LYS A 377 64.57 -13.70 -6.36
C LYS A 377 65.35 -13.83 -7.68
N PRO A 378 65.32 -12.85 -8.62
CA PRO A 378 66.22 -12.86 -9.78
C PRO A 378 67.64 -12.44 -9.38
N PRO A 379 68.69 -12.87 -10.12
CA PRO A 379 70.09 -12.57 -9.77
C PRO A 379 70.44 -11.09 -10.02
N MET A 380 71.09 -10.45 -9.04
CA MET A 380 71.67 -9.10 -9.18
C MET A 380 72.94 -9.15 -10.04
N VAL A 381 73.03 -8.26 -11.04
CA VAL A 381 74.30 -7.90 -11.69
C VAL A 381 74.72 -6.53 -11.17
N GLN A 382 75.89 -6.46 -10.54
CA GLN A 382 76.46 -5.23 -9.99
C GLN A 382 77.41 -4.60 -11.02
N ILE A 383 77.07 -3.42 -11.54
CA ILE A 383 77.96 -2.59 -12.37
C ILE A 383 78.52 -1.49 -11.47
N VAL A 384 79.84 -1.42 -11.33
CA VAL A 384 80.55 -0.38 -10.56
C VAL A 384 81.10 0.64 -11.55
N ILE A 385 80.60 1.87 -11.50
CA ILE A 385 81.15 3.02 -12.23
C ILE A 385 81.89 3.88 -11.22
N TYR A 386 83.19 4.11 -11.44
CA TYR A 386 83.99 5.06 -10.66
C TYR A 386 83.93 6.42 -11.33
N GLU A 387 83.33 7.42 -10.68
CA GLU A 387 83.57 8.83 -10.98
C GLU A 387 84.69 9.34 -10.07
N SER A 388 85.84 9.65 -10.67
CA SER A 388 86.94 10.36 -10.01
C SER A 388 86.61 11.85 -9.91
N SER A 389 86.61 12.38 -8.69
CA SER A 389 86.36 13.80 -8.42
C SER A 389 87.66 14.61 -8.55
N VAL A 390 87.74 15.46 -9.58
CA VAL A 390 88.40 16.79 -9.54
C VAL A 390 87.59 17.74 -10.39
#